data_AF-A0A433TIL7-F1
#
_entry.id   AF-A0A433TIL7-F1
#
_cell.length_a   1.000
_cell.length_b   1.000
_cell.length_c   1.000
_cell.angle_alpha   90.00
_cell.angle_beta   90.00
_cell.angle_gamma   90.00
#
_symmetry.space_group_name_H-M   'P 1'
#
loop_
_entity.id
_entity.type
_entity.pdbx_description
1 polymer ?
#
loop_
_entity_poly.entity_id
_entity_poly.type
_entity_poly.pdbx_seq_one_letter_code
_entity_poly.pdbx_strand_id
1 'polypeptide(L)'
;RQLYFTNEGSTKPGLDGATYDWRRVERISLDKTWRMTVITDINEPRGLALDLTESMLFYLDKEKVKKSLLDGSDLKVILDGKLRDPNGLSFDEGHLYVTDSAEKNKSSSAQLLRLNVATGDRGDDWVPHKLSNNVSTPKGLAVHGDTLYYSDWSAEDPSTGSIKSFSIRFGVDNNVILSGMRPTGLHYSPLARRKQDSMEEWCAANTKCSNGCTKKIGTAPTCICPDQTA
;
A
#
# COMPACT_ATOMS: atom_id res chain seq x y z
N ARG A 1 13.16 -11.96 -5.65
CA ARG A 1 12.31 -10.90 -6.28
C ARG A 1 10.85 -11.26 -6.29
N GLN A 2 9.99 -10.43 -5.72
CA GLN A 2 8.58 -10.75 -5.49
C GLN A 2 7.68 -9.54 -5.70
N LEU A 3 6.39 -9.80 -5.95
CA LEU A 3 5.34 -8.80 -6.06
C LEU A 3 4.25 -9.08 -5.03
N TYR A 4 3.88 -8.05 -4.28
CA TYR A 4 2.66 -8.04 -3.46
C TYR A 4 1.57 -7.27 -4.21
N PHE A 5 0.36 -7.79 -4.20
CA PHE A 5 -0.78 -7.16 -4.87
C PHE A 5 -2.08 -7.44 -4.11
N THR A 6 -2.96 -6.45 -4.12
CA THR A 6 -4.34 -6.57 -3.68
C THR A 6 -5.18 -7.09 -4.85
N ASN A 7 -6.13 -7.96 -4.54
CA ASN A 7 -7.10 -8.47 -5.50
C ASN A 7 -8.47 -7.97 -5.11
N GLU A 8 -9.13 -7.27 -6.02
CA GLU A 8 -10.53 -6.88 -5.90
C GLU A 8 -11.31 -7.66 -6.96
N GLY A 9 -11.81 -8.84 -6.60
CA GLY A 9 -12.55 -9.71 -7.51
C GLY A 9 -13.79 -10.29 -6.85
N SER A 10 -14.81 -10.56 -7.66
CA SER A 10 -15.94 -11.39 -7.22
C SER A 10 -15.50 -12.85 -7.10
N THR A 11 -16.13 -13.59 -6.19
CA THR A 11 -15.95 -15.04 -6.05
C THR A 11 -16.18 -15.72 -7.41
N LYS A 12 -15.12 -16.22 -8.03
CA LYS A 12 -15.17 -16.99 -9.27
C LYS A 12 -14.60 -18.38 -9.03
N PRO A 13 -15.15 -19.42 -9.67
CA PRO A 13 -14.53 -20.73 -9.72
C PRO A 13 -13.11 -20.59 -10.31
N GLY A 14 -12.12 -21.17 -9.63
CA GLY A 14 -10.79 -21.39 -10.19
C GLY A 14 -10.84 -22.41 -11.33
N LEU A 15 -9.69 -22.65 -11.96
CA LEU A 15 -9.56 -23.66 -13.02
C LEU A 15 -9.86 -25.09 -12.53
N ASP A 16 -9.84 -25.29 -11.22
CA ASP A 16 -10.21 -26.52 -10.49
C ASP A 16 -11.70 -26.60 -10.12
N GLY A 17 -12.50 -25.57 -10.46
CA GLY A 17 -13.92 -25.48 -10.10
C GLY A 17 -14.17 -25.03 -8.66
N ALA A 18 -13.14 -24.84 -7.83
CA ALA A 18 -13.30 -24.37 -6.46
C ALA A 18 -13.55 -22.85 -6.42
N THR A 19 -14.46 -22.40 -5.58
CA THR A 19 -14.73 -20.96 -5.44
C THR A 19 -13.76 -20.35 -4.44
N TYR A 20 -13.02 -19.34 -4.89
CA TYR A 20 -12.09 -18.60 -4.03
C TYR A 20 -12.69 -17.22 -3.72
N ASP A 21 -12.57 -16.73 -2.47
CA ASP A 21 -12.75 -15.30 -2.21
C ASP A 21 -11.53 -14.58 -2.79
N TRP A 22 -11.78 -13.73 -3.78
CA TRP A 22 -10.74 -12.99 -4.48
C TRP A 22 -10.36 -11.71 -3.75
N ARG A 23 -11.00 -11.38 -2.63
CA ARG A 23 -10.65 -10.19 -1.84
C ARG A 23 -9.55 -10.51 -0.85
N ARG A 24 -8.31 -10.40 -1.33
CA ARG A 24 -7.11 -10.85 -0.61
C ARG A 24 -5.87 -10.07 -1.00
N VAL A 25 -4.83 -10.14 -0.16
CA VAL A 25 -3.47 -9.77 -0.54
C VAL A 25 -2.73 -11.04 -0.92
N GLU A 26 -2.06 -11.01 -2.05
CA GLU A 26 -1.23 -12.11 -2.54
C GLU A 26 0.20 -11.67 -2.77
N ARG A 27 1.08 -12.66 -2.73
CA ARG A 27 2.49 -12.53 -3.03
C ARG A 27 2.88 -13.55 -4.08
N ILE A 28 3.63 -13.14 -5.08
CA ILE A 28 4.11 -14.02 -6.15
C ILE A 28 5.59 -13.77 -6.42
N SER A 29 6.33 -14.83 -6.74
CA SER A 29 7.68 -14.68 -7.28
C SER A 29 7.62 -14.13 -8.71
N LEU A 30 8.53 -13.21 -9.06
CA LEU A 30 8.53 -12.62 -10.42
C LEU A 30 8.95 -13.61 -11.51
N ASP A 31 9.65 -14.69 -11.14
CA ASP A 31 9.93 -15.84 -12.00
C ASP A 31 8.76 -16.85 -12.08
N LYS A 32 7.67 -16.59 -11.33
CA LYS A 32 6.42 -17.35 -11.32
C LYS A 32 6.54 -18.76 -10.73
N THR A 33 7.59 -19.07 -9.96
CA THR A 33 7.78 -20.42 -9.39
C THR A 33 6.84 -20.73 -8.22
N TRP A 34 6.31 -19.71 -7.55
CA TRP A 34 5.39 -19.89 -6.44
C TRP A 34 4.47 -18.67 -6.28
N ARG A 35 3.30 -18.93 -5.67
CA ARG A 35 2.28 -17.94 -5.33
C ARG A 35 1.72 -18.28 -3.95
N MET A 36 1.37 -17.25 -3.18
CA MET A 36 0.87 -17.40 -1.82
C MET A 36 -0.22 -16.36 -1.53
N THR A 37 -1.23 -16.78 -0.77
CA THR A 37 -2.18 -15.87 -0.15
C THR A 37 -1.62 -15.38 1.18
N VAL A 38 -1.50 -14.06 1.35
CA VAL A 38 -0.91 -13.44 2.55
C VAL A 38 -2.02 -13.04 3.53
N ILE A 39 -3.08 -12.42 3.02
CA ILE A 39 -4.24 -11.97 3.81
C ILE A 39 -5.51 -12.43 3.10
N THR A 40 -6.44 -13.05 3.82
CA THR A 40 -7.77 -13.43 3.32
C THR A 40 -8.86 -12.48 3.82
N ASP A 41 -10.08 -12.62 3.27
CA ASP A 41 -11.31 -12.04 3.80
C ASP A 41 -11.28 -10.51 3.96
N ILE A 42 -10.63 -9.84 3.01
CA ILE A 42 -10.61 -8.38 2.96
C ILE A 42 -11.96 -7.90 2.41
N ASN A 43 -12.55 -6.84 2.96
CA ASN A 43 -13.85 -6.40 2.49
C ASN A 43 -13.75 -5.62 1.19
N GLU A 44 -12.85 -4.63 1.15
CA GLU A 44 -12.60 -3.78 -0.01
C GLU A 44 -11.08 -3.47 -0.09
N PRO A 45 -10.29 -4.38 -0.69
CA PRO A 45 -8.84 -4.23 -0.77
C PRO A 45 -8.46 -3.14 -1.76
N ARG A 46 -7.68 -2.15 -1.32
CA ARG A 46 -7.25 -1.02 -2.17
C ARG A 46 -5.72 -0.89 -2.19
N GLY A 47 -5.18 0.30 -1.93
CA GLY A 47 -3.74 0.53 -1.86
C GLY A 47 -3.04 -0.36 -0.83
N LEU A 48 -1.79 -0.73 -1.15
CA LEU A 48 -0.89 -1.46 -0.27
C LEU A 48 0.49 -0.81 -0.26
N ALA A 49 1.22 -0.94 0.84
CA ALA A 49 2.60 -0.48 0.99
C ALA A 49 3.41 -1.48 1.81
N LEU A 50 4.73 -1.48 1.63
CA LEU A 50 5.63 -2.42 2.29
C LEU A 50 6.73 -1.65 3.04
N ASP A 51 7.00 -2.06 4.28
CA ASP A 51 8.27 -1.81 4.94
C ASP A 51 9.09 -3.11 4.91
N LEU A 52 9.95 -3.21 3.90
CA LEU A 52 10.84 -4.37 3.76
C LEU A 52 11.92 -4.42 4.84
N THR A 53 12.22 -3.32 5.54
CA THR A 53 13.26 -3.29 6.59
C THR A 53 12.75 -3.92 7.89
N GLU A 54 11.49 -3.65 8.23
CA GLU A 54 10.82 -4.17 9.44
C GLU A 54 9.83 -5.30 9.14
N SER A 55 9.88 -5.87 7.93
CA SER A 55 8.98 -6.93 7.48
C SER A 55 7.49 -6.61 7.68
N MET A 56 7.07 -5.37 7.43
CA MET A 56 5.65 -4.97 7.56
C MET A 56 4.96 -4.86 6.20
N LEU A 57 3.71 -5.31 6.17
CA LEU A 57 2.75 -5.09 5.09
C LEU A 57 1.66 -4.14 5.62
N PHE A 58 1.37 -3.08 4.87
CA PHE A 58 0.25 -2.18 5.12
C PHE A 58 -0.73 -2.25 3.97
N TYR A 59 -2.02 -2.23 4.27
CA TYR A 59 -3.05 -2.27 3.23
C TYR A 59 -4.33 -1.57 3.69
N LEU A 60 -5.08 -1.10 2.70
CA LEU A 60 -6.39 -0.51 2.88
C LEU A 60 -7.48 -1.60 2.81
N ASP A 61 -8.41 -1.54 3.76
CA ASP A 61 -9.65 -2.33 3.76
C ASP A 61 -10.81 -1.41 4.13
N LYS A 62 -11.64 -1.06 3.13
CA LYS A 62 -12.64 0.01 3.25
C LYS A 62 -11.99 1.29 3.76
N GLU A 63 -12.51 1.92 4.82
CA GLU A 63 -11.96 3.14 5.43
C GLU A 63 -10.81 2.90 6.42
N LYS A 64 -10.32 1.65 6.54
CA LYS A 64 -9.32 1.27 7.55
C LYS A 64 -7.95 1.07 6.94
N VAL A 65 -6.93 1.36 7.75
CA VAL A 65 -5.55 0.96 7.46
C VAL A 65 -5.18 -0.18 8.39
N LYS A 66 -4.81 -1.32 7.78
CA LYS A 66 -4.38 -2.52 8.48
C LYS A 66 -2.90 -2.76 8.25
N LYS A 67 -2.27 -3.40 9.22
CA LYS A 67 -0.90 -3.88 9.14
C LYS A 67 -0.78 -5.35 9.51
N SER A 68 0.24 -5.98 8.98
CA SER A 68 0.68 -7.32 9.35
C SER A 68 2.19 -7.42 9.13
N LEU A 69 2.78 -8.56 9.49
CA LEU A 69 4.06 -8.94 8.92
C LEU A 69 3.90 -9.32 7.43
N LEU A 70 5.02 -9.44 6.72
CA LEU A 70 5.07 -9.81 5.29
C LEU A 70 4.50 -11.20 4.97
N ASP A 71 4.29 -12.05 5.98
CA ASP A 71 3.62 -13.36 5.91
C ASP A 71 2.12 -13.32 6.29
N GLY A 72 1.61 -12.13 6.65
CA GLY A 72 0.21 -11.94 7.06
C GLY A 72 -0.05 -12.11 8.56
N SER A 73 0.94 -12.56 9.34
CA SER A 73 0.81 -12.71 10.78
C SER A 73 0.84 -11.35 11.53
N ASP A 74 0.50 -11.36 12.83
CA ASP A 74 0.46 -10.17 13.68
C ASP A 74 -0.44 -9.05 13.13
N LEU A 75 -1.58 -9.44 12.54
CA LEU A 75 -2.55 -8.53 11.95
C LEU A 75 -3.10 -7.55 13.00
N LYS A 76 -3.01 -6.25 12.70
CA LYS A 76 -3.53 -5.16 13.52
C LYS A 76 -4.22 -4.12 12.66
N VAL A 77 -5.26 -3.50 13.21
CA VAL A 77 -5.83 -2.27 12.65
C VAL A 77 -5.01 -1.11 13.22
N ILE A 78 -4.36 -0.32 12.36
CA ILE A 78 -3.62 0.88 12.81
C ILE A 78 -4.61 1.99 13.09
N LEU A 79 -5.58 2.18 12.20
CA LEU A 79 -6.53 3.27 12.29
C LEU A 79 -7.88 2.87 11.69
N ASP A 80 -8.95 3.24 12.38
CA ASP A 80 -10.35 3.00 12.01
C ASP A 80 -11.18 4.29 12.11
N GLY A 81 -12.07 4.52 11.15
CA GLY A 81 -13.13 5.53 11.23
C GLY A 81 -12.78 6.99 10.88
N LYS A 82 -11.56 7.30 10.44
CA LYS A 82 -11.17 8.68 10.09
C LYS A 82 -11.01 8.95 8.59
N LEU A 83 -10.78 7.91 7.79
CA LEU A 83 -10.76 8.02 6.34
C LEU A 83 -12.19 7.87 5.80
N ARG A 84 -12.46 8.41 4.61
CA ARG A 84 -13.78 8.38 3.97
C ARG A 84 -13.80 7.49 2.73
N ASP A 85 -12.85 7.71 1.83
CA ASP A 85 -12.64 6.89 0.66
C ASP A 85 -11.14 6.81 0.32
N PRO A 86 -10.34 6.09 1.13
CA PRO A 86 -8.92 5.97 0.90
C PRO A 86 -8.63 5.06 -0.32
N ASN A 87 -7.75 5.49 -1.21
CA ASN A 87 -7.47 4.79 -2.48
C ASN A 87 -6.02 4.31 -2.56
N GLY A 88 -5.06 5.24 -2.59
CA GLY A 88 -3.63 4.97 -2.74
C GLY A 88 -2.92 5.02 -1.39
N LEU A 89 -1.95 4.13 -1.19
CA LEU A 89 -1.17 4.02 0.04
C LEU A 89 0.30 3.89 -0.32
N SER A 90 1.15 4.63 0.39
CA SER A 90 2.61 4.55 0.21
C SER A 90 3.31 4.64 1.56
N PHE A 91 4.49 4.05 1.67
CA PHE A 91 5.30 4.04 2.88
C PHE A 91 6.70 4.57 2.59
N ASP A 92 7.17 5.52 3.39
CA ASP A 92 8.57 5.93 3.40
C ASP A 92 8.98 6.40 4.79
N GLU A 93 10.19 5.99 5.21
CA GLU A 93 10.84 6.40 6.47
C GLU A 93 9.90 6.48 7.69
N GLY A 94 9.15 5.39 7.96
CA GLY A 94 8.28 5.29 9.15
C GLY A 94 6.95 6.02 9.03
N HIS A 95 6.64 6.61 7.87
CA HIS A 95 5.39 7.30 7.61
C HIS A 95 4.59 6.58 6.52
N LEU A 96 3.29 6.46 6.77
CA LEU A 96 2.31 6.14 5.75
C LEU A 96 1.76 7.42 5.15
N TYR A 97 1.55 7.40 3.84
CA TYR A 97 0.88 8.45 3.10
C TYR A 97 -0.32 7.84 2.39
N VAL A 98 -1.45 8.54 2.40
CA VAL A 98 -2.71 8.04 1.81
C VAL A 98 -3.41 9.15 1.02
N THR A 99 -4.04 8.76 -0.09
CA THR A 99 -5.02 9.59 -0.79
C THR A 99 -6.41 9.22 -0.29
N ASP A 100 -7.17 10.21 0.16
CA ASP A 100 -8.58 10.06 0.49
C ASP A 100 -9.41 10.90 -0.49
N SER A 101 -10.19 10.26 -1.36
CA SER A 101 -10.98 10.98 -2.36
C SER A 101 -12.30 11.50 -1.82
N ALA A 102 -12.72 11.05 -0.64
CA ALA A 102 -14.02 11.35 -0.04
C ALA A 102 -15.24 11.12 -0.97
N GLU A 103 -15.12 10.37 -2.07
CA GLU A 103 -16.20 10.20 -3.06
C GLU A 103 -17.46 9.55 -2.46
N LYS A 104 -17.25 8.68 -1.45
CA LYS A 104 -18.33 8.02 -0.71
C LYS A 104 -18.99 8.91 0.34
N ASN A 105 -18.43 10.08 0.65
CA ASN A 105 -18.94 11.02 1.65
C ASN A 105 -18.82 12.48 1.17
N LYS A 106 -19.86 12.97 0.51
CA LYS A 106 -19.93 14.33 -0.07
C LYS A 106 -19.81 15.48 0.94
N SER A 107 -19.93 15.21 2.24
CA SER A 107 -19.75 16.22 3.30
C SER A 107 -18.28 16.37 3.73
N SER A 108 -17.37 15.55 3.19
CA SER A 108 -15.93 15.59 3.44
C SER A 108 -15.19 16.04 2.18
N SER A 109 -14.03 16.66 2.35
CA SER A 109 -13.17 17.06 1.23
C SER A 109 -12.11 15.99 0.94
N ALA A 110 -11.71 15.87 -0.31
CA ALA A 110 -10.60 15.03 -0.71
C ALA A 110 -9.27 15.58 -0.16
N GLN A 111 -8.36 14.68 0.25
CA GLN A 111 -7.13 15.04 0.97
C GLN A 111 -5.96 14.10 0.65
N LEU A 112 -4.75 14.64 0.82
CA LEU A 112 -3.53 13.85 0.97
C LEU A 112 -3.14 13.88 2.45
N LEU A 113 -2.98 12.71 3.06
CA LEU A 113 -2.77 12.58 4.50
C LEU A 113 -1.49 11.80 4.79
N ARG A 114 -0.84 12.10 5.91
CA ARG A 114 0.29 11.32 6.45
C ARG A 114 0.01 10.82 7.86
N LEU A 115 0.58 9.68 8.21
CA LEU A 115 0.53 9.07 9.53
C LEU A 115 1.92 8.56 9.91
N ASN A 116 2.37 8.87 11.11
CA ASN A 116 3.57 8.24 11.68
C ASN A 116 3.20 6.86 12.22
N VAL A 117 3.83 5.80 11.72
CA VAL A 117 3.48 4.41 12.08
C VAL A 117 3.80 4.09 13.55
N ALA A 118 4.86 4.70 14.11
CA ALA A 118 5.27 4.43 15.49
C ALA A 118 4.29 4.99 16.52
N THR A 119 3.59 6.07 16.18
CA THR A 119 2.60 6.72 17.05
C THR A 119 1.16 6.43 16.62
N GLY A 120 0.93 5.97 15.38
CA GLY A 120 -0.38 5.57 14.88
C GLY A 120 -1.04 4.50 15.75
N ASP A 121 -0.26 3.55 16.28
CA ASP A 121 -0.75 2.55 17.24
C ASP A 121 -1.22 3.15 18.58
N ARG A 122 -0.78 4.38 18.90
CA ARG A 122 -1.13 5.11 20.13
C ARG A 122 -2.30 6.08 19.93
N GLY A 123 -2.91 6.09 18.75
CA GLY A 123 -4.08 6.92 18.44
C GLY A 123 -3.79 8.28 17.82
N ASP A 124 -2.56 8.52 17.32
CA ASP A 124 -2.26 9.72 16.52
C ASP A 124 -3.18 9.82 15.29
N ASP A 125 -3.50 11.06 14.91
CA ASP A 125 -4.39 11.34 13.79
C ASP A 125 -3.65 11.42 12.45
N TRP A 126 -4.39 11.20 11.36
CA TRP A 126 -3.95 11.57 10.03
C TRP A 126 -3.70 13.08 9.97
N VAL A 127 -2.51 13.46 9.52
CA VAL A 127 -2.15 14.86 9.33
C VAL A 127 -2.33 15.22 7.86
N PRO A 128 -3.25 16.14 7.51
CA PRO A 128 -3.42 16.56 6.12
C PRO A 128 -2.23 17.39 5.66
N HIS A 129 -1.80 17.15 4.42
CA HIS A 129 -0.97 18.08 3.69
C HIS A 129 -1.84 19.24 3.22
N LYS A 130 -1.42 20.48 3.51
CA LYS A 130 -2.10 21.69 3.03
C LYS A 130 -1.56 22.01 1.64
N LEU A 131 -2.36 21.71 0.62
CA LEU A 131 -2.07 22.09 -0.76
C LEU A 131 -2.54 23.53 -1.00
N SER A 132 -1.92 24.21 -1.98
CA SER A 132 -2.36 25.54 -2.41
C SER A 132 -3.70 25.46 -3.14
N ASN A 133 -3.92 24.36 -3.86
CA ASN A 133 -5.19 24.02 -4.50
C ASN A 133 -5.72 22.69 -3.96
N ASN A 134 -7.04 22.61 -3.76
CA ASN A 134 -7.67 21.36 -3.34
C ASN A 134 -7.45 20.27 -4.40
N VAL A 135 -7.25 19.04 -3.92
CA VAL A 135 -7.34 17.85 -4.78
C VAL A 135 -8.81 17.56 -5.11
N SER A 136 -9.07 16.98 -6.28
CA SER A 136 -10.43 16.66 -6.72
C SER A 136 -10.78 15.23 -6.34
N THR A 137 -10.12 14.26 -7.00
CA THR A 137 -10.35 12.83 -6.81
C THR A 137 -8.99 12.13 -6.84
N PRO A 138 -8.21 12.25 -5.75
CA PRO A 138 -6.90 11.65 -5.67
C PRO A 138 -7.01 10.12 -5.61
N LYS A 139 -6.28 9.41 -6.49
CA LYS A 139 -6.32 7.95 -6.57
C LYS A 139 -4.99 7.32 -6.19
N GLY A 140 -3.98 7.47 -7.03
CA GLY A 140 -2.66 6.86 -6.85
C GLY A 140 -1.74 7.76 -6.05
N LEU A 141 -0.81 7.15 -5.33
CA LEU A 141 0.18 7.86 -4.53
C LEU A 141 1.51 7.11 -4.54
N ALA A 142 2.58 7.84 -4.74
CA ALA A 142 3.93 7.37 -4.54
C ALA A 142 4.74 8.45 -3.81
N VAL A 143 5.73 8.04 -3.03
CA VAL A 143 6.59 8.94 -2.28
C VAL A 143 8.06 8.63 -2.56
N HIS A 144 8.87 9.69 -2.56
CA HIS A 144 10.31 9.57 -2.53
C HIS A 144 10.95 10.71 -1.77
N GLY A 145 11.53 10.42 -0.61
CA GLY A 145 12.11 11.44 0.24
C GLY A 145 11.06 12.52 0.54
N ASP A 146 11.37 13.77 0.24
CA ASP A 146 10.47 14.89 0.51
C ASP A 146 9.46 15.19 -0.61
N THR A 147 9.22 14.27 -1.54
CA THR A 147 8.27 14.49 -2.65
C THR A 147 7.17 13.43 -2.68
N LEU A 148 5.92 13.89 -2.60
CA LEU A 148 4.75 13.10 -2.96
C LEU A 148 4.44 13.26 -4.44
N TYR A 149 4.10 12.16 -5.09
CA TYR A 149 3.54 12.11 -6.44
C TYR A 149 2.16 11.50 -6.33
N TYR A 150 1.14 12.19 -6.84
CA TYR A 150 -0.23 11.73 -6.71
C TYR A 150 -0.96 11.89 -8.04
N SER A 151 -1.84 10.94 -8.34
CA SER A 151 -2.79 11.09 -9.44
C SER A 151 -4.08 11.70 -8.92
N ASP A 152 -4.62 12.65 -9.67
CA ASP A 152 -5.81 13.41 -9.33
C ASP A 152 -6.72 13.44 -10.55
N TRP A 153 -7.86 12.73 -10.47
CA TRP A 153 -8.84 12.71 -11.55
C TRP A 153 -9.60 14.03 -11.58
N SER A 154 -9.94 14.50 -12.79
CA SER A 154 -10.63 15.78 -12.94
C SER A 154 -12.08 15.69 -12.45
N ALA A 155 -12.50 16.71 -11.71
CA ALA A 155 -13.91 16.89 -11.34
C ALA A 155 -14.77 17.41 -12.52
N GLU A 156 -14.13 18.03 -13.52
CA GLU A 156 -14.82 18.66 -14.67
C GLU A 156 -15.01 17.68 -15.82
N ASP A 157 -13.97 16.91 -16.17
CA ASP A 157 -14.00 15.92 -17.24
C ASP A 157 -13.63 14.54 -16.69
N PRO A 158 -14.62 13.63 -16.51
CA PRO A 158 -14.40 12.29 -15.99
C PRO A 158 -13.45 11.42 -16.82
N SER A 159 -13.12 11.79 -18.06
CA SER A 159 -12.17 11.03 -18.88
C SER A 159 -10.70 11.43 -18.63
N THR A 160 -10.48 12.50 -17.86
CA THR A 160 -9.17 13.12 -17.68
C THR A 160 -8.75 13.19 -16.21
N GLY A 161 -7.55 13.72 -16.01
CA GLY A 161 -6.87 13.83 -14.73
C GLY A 161 -5.43 14.28 -14.94
N SER A 162 -4.65 14.15 -13.88
CA SER A 162 -3.26 14.58 -13.87
C SER A 162 -2.40 13.76 -12.92
N ILE A 163 -1.10 13.80 -13.14
CA ILE A 163 -0.10 13.47 -12.13
C ILE A 163 0.51 14.79 -11.67
N LYS A 164 0.49 15.02 -10.37
CA LYS A 164 1.04 16.21 -9.73
C LYS A 164 2.09 15.79 -8.70
N SER A 165 2.93 16.72 -8.27
CA SER A 165 3.79 16.48 -7.12
C SER A 165 3.66 17.54 -6.04
N PHE A 166 4.05 17.18 -4.83
CA PHE A 166 3.99 18.04 -3.64
C PHE A 166 5.26 17.86 -2.82
N SER A 167 5.89 18.97 -2.42
CA SER A 167 7.05 18.93 -1.53
C SER A 167 6.60 18.88 -0.07
N ILE A 168 6.89 17.77 0.62
CA ILE A 168 6.63 17.60 2.05
C ILE A 168 7.42 18.62 2.88
N ARG A 169 8.69 18.85 2.51
CA ARG A 169 9.61 19.74 3.23
C ARG A 169 9.16 21.20 3.16
N PHE A 170 8.77 21.66 1.98
CA PHE A 170 8.46 23.07 1.74
C PHE A 170 6.95 23.37 1.80
N GLY A 171 6.09 22.34 1.77
CA GLY A 171 4.64 22.50 1.81
C GLY A 171 4.08 23.16 0.55
N VAL A 172 4.71 22.93 -0.61
CA VAL A 172 4.33 23.56 -1.89
C VAL A 172 4.00 22.52 -2.94
N ASP A 173 3.00 22.83 -3.76
CA ASP A 173 2.62 22.02 -4.91
C ASP A 173 3.66 22.19 -6.02
N ASN A 174 4.35 21.11 -6.33
CA ASN A 174 5.36 21.04 -7.37
C ASN A 174 4.67 20.60 -8.69
N ASN A 175 4.06 21.54 -9.41
CA ASN A 175 3.59 21.47 -10.80
C ASN A 175 2.73 20.25 -11.24
N VAL A 176 2.08 20.41 -12.38
CA VAL A 176 1.47 19.30 -13.12
C VAL A 176 2.58 18.61 -13.92
N ILE A 177 2.82 17.34 -13.66
CA ILE A 177 3.82 16.51 -14.36
C ILE A 177 3.24 15.95 -15.65
N LEU A 178 1.98 15.50 -15.59
CA LEU A 178 1.25 14.93 -16.73
C LEU A 178 -0.22 15.34 -16.61
N SER A 179 -0.88 15.65 -17.73
CA SER A 179 -2.30 16.01 -17.80
C SER A 179 -2.99 15.34 -18.97
N GLY A 180 -4.32 15.25 -18.91
CA GLY A 180 -5.17 14.75 -20.01
C GLY A 180 -5.39 13.24 -20.01
N MET A 181 -4.91 12.53 -18.98
CA MET A 181 -5.14 11.11 -18.76
C MET A 181 -5.71 10.88 -17.38
N ARG A 182 -6.28 9.69 -17.12
CA ARG A 182 -6.86 9.31 -15.84
C ARG A 182 -6.03 8.25 -15.09
N PRO A 183 -4.81 8.57 -14.61
CA PRO A 183 -3.94 7.60 -13.95
C PRO A 183 -4.53 7.12 -12.62
N THR A 184 -4.50 5.82 -12.37
CA THR A 184 -5.05 5.17 -11.15
C THR A 184 -3.98 4.87 -10.11
N GLY A 185 -2.98 4.07 -10.47
CA GLY A 185 -1.91 3.62 -9.59
C GLY A 185 -0.60 4.33 -9.89
N LEU A 186 0.12 4.71 -8.84
CA LEU A 186 1.48 5.22 -8.92
C LEU A 186 2.38 4.38 -8.03
N HIS A 187 3.61 4.15 -8.49
CA HIS A 187 4.63 3.44 -7.73
C HIS A 187 5.99 4.05 -8.01
N TYR A 188 6.85 4.10 -7.00
CA TYR A 188 8.19 4.64 -7.10
C TYR A 188 9.19 3.70 -6.41
N SER A 189 10.29 3.32 -7.09
CA SER A 189 11.04 2.11 -6.75
C SER A 189 12.58 2.15 -6.80
N PRO A 190 13.31 3.25 -6.54
CA PRO A 190 14.76 3.25 -6.62
C PRO A 190 15.43 2.47 -5.47
N LEU A 191 14.74 2.31 -4.33
CA LEU A 191 15.26 1.58 -3.15
C LEU A 191 14.65 0.20 -2.95
N ALA A 192 13.53 -0.11 -3.61
CA ALA A 192 12.80 -1.35 -3.40
C ALA A 192 13.69 -2.57 -3.63
N ARG A 193 14.54 -2.54 -4.68
CA ARG A 193 15.52 -3.59 -4.94
C ARG A 193 16.52 -3.76 -3.79
N ARG A 194 17.16 -2.68 -3.34
CA ARG A 194 18.18 -2.77 -2.27
C ARG A 194 17.59 -3.27 -0.96
N LYS A 195 16.39 -2.81 -0.59
CA LYS A 195 15.70 -3.27 0.62
C LYS A 195 15.30 -4.74 0.51
N GLN A 196 14.86 -5.19 -0.67
CA GLN A 196 14.58 -6.61 -0.92
C GLN A 196 15.85 -7.47 -0.84
N ASP A 197 16.93 -7.07 -1.51
CA ASP A 197 18.21 -7.79 -1.50
C ASP A 197 18.74 -7.92 -0.05
N SER A 198 18.66 -6.84 0.74
CA SER A 198 19.04 -6.83 2.16
C SER A 198 18.20 -7.78 3.03
N MET A 199 16.89 -7.88 2.79
CA MET A 199 16.03 -8.83 3.50
C MET A 199 16.33 -10.27 3.09
N GLU A 200 16.57 -10.53 1.79
CA GLU A 200 16.95 -11.85 1.28
C GLU A 200 18.28 -12.32 1.90
N GLU A 201 19.29 -11.44 2.00
CA GLU A 201 20.56 -11.69 2.69
C GLU A 201 20.38 -11.98 4.18
N TRP A 202 19.55 -11.19 4.88
CA TRP A 202 19.26 -11.41 6.29
C TRP A 202 18.58 -12.77 6.53
N CYS A 203 17.60 -13.14 5.70
CA CYS A 203 16.97 -14.45 5.77
C CYS A 203 17.98 -15.58 5.53
N ALA A 204 18.85 -15.48 4.53
CA ALA A 204 19.86 -16.49 4.23
C ALA A 204 20.86 -16.69 5.39
N ALA A 205 21.18 -15.62 6.12
CA ALA A 205 22.10 -15.67 7.26
C ALA A 205 21.46 -16.25 8.54
N ASN A 206 20.14 -16.11 8.71
CA ASN A 206 19.46 -16.42 9.98
C ASN A 206 18.50 -17.62 9.90
N THR A 207 18.21 -18.13 8.71
CA THR A 207 17.30 -19.26 8.50
C THR A 207 17.57 -19.98 7.18
N LYS A 208 16.94 -21.15 6.97
CA LYS A 208 17.08 -21.98 5.75
C LYS A 208 15.80 -22.00 4.91
N CYS A 209 15.04 -20.91 4.92
CA CYS A 209 13.79 -20.81 4.16
C CYS A 209 14.05 -20.69 2.66
N SER A 210 13.31 -21.44 1.84
CA SER A 210 13.40 -21.38 0.38
C SER A 210 12.71 -20.15 -0.24
N ASN A 211 11.63 -19.67 0.36
CA ASN A 211 10.75 -18.65 -0.23
C ASN A 211 10.70 -17.32 0.56
N GLY A 212 11.75 -17.08 1.35
CA GLY A 212 11.91 -15.91 2.21
C GLY A 212 11.43 -16.12 3.64
N CYS A 213 11.59 -15.09 4.46
CA CYS A 213 11.26 -15.11 5.88
C CYS A 213 10.69 -13.77 6.35
N THR A 214 10.08 -13.76 7.53
CA THR A 214 9.69 -12.55 8.26
C THR A 214 10.62 -12.31 9.45
N LYS A 215 10.91 -11.02 9.68
CA LYS A 215 11.65 -10.54 10.84
C LYS A 215 10.67 -9.89 11.81
N LYS A 216 10.63 -10.38 13.04
CA LYS A 216 9.96 -9.70 14.15
C LYS A 216 10.95 -9.49 15.28
N ILE A 217 11.04 -8.25 15.76
CA ILE A 217 12.01 -7.86 16.79
C ILE A 217 11.78 -8.71 18.05
N GLY A 218 12.85 -9.32 18.55
CA GLY A 218 12.81 -10.16 19.75
C GLY A 218 12.34 -11.60 19.53
N THR A 219 12.09 -12.02 18.29
CA THR A 219 11.71 -13.42 17.96
C THR A 219 12.64 -14.02 16.92
N ALA A 220 12.64 -15.36 16.82
CA ALA A 220 13.30 -16.06 15.73
C ALA A 220 12.65 -15.71 14.37
N PRO A 221 13.41 -15.72 13.26
CA PRO A 221 12.85 -15.58 11.92
C PRO A 221 11.83 -16.68 11.63
N THR A 222 10.74 -16.33 10.95
CA THR A 222 9.72 -17.30 10.55
C THR A 222 9.73 -17.47 9.03
N CYS A 223 9.71 -18.71 8.55
CA CYS A 223 9.68 -18.99 7.12
C CYS A 223 8.34 -18.64 6.49
N ILE A 224 8.39 -18.05 5.31
CA ILE A 224 7.21 -17.85 4.47
C ILE A 224 7.11 -19.05 3.53
N CYS A 225 6.08 -19.87 3.71
CA CYS A 225 5.87 -21.09 2.94
C CYS A 225 4.67 -20.90 2.00
N PRO A 226 4.84 -21.02 0.67
CA PRO A 226 3.74 -20.82 -0.27
C PRO A 226 2.68 -21.92 -0.15
N ASP A 227 1.42 -21.54 -0.33
CA ASP A 227 0.28 -22.46 -0.34
C ASP A 227 0.30 -23.40 -1.55
N GLN A 228 0.96 -22.97 -2.64
CA GLN A 228 1.09 -23.70 -3.89
C GLN A 228 2.54 -23.59 -4.41
N THR A 229 3.23 -24.73 -4.50
CA THR A 229 4.44 -24.89 -5.32
C THR A 229 3.99 -25.31 -6.72
N ALA A 230 4.47 -24.62 -7.76
CA ALA A 230 4.24 -25.04 -9.15
C ALA A 230 4.89 -26.40 -9.46
#